data_AF-A0A9D5BNJ1-F1
#
_entry.id   AF-A0A9D5BNJ1-F1
#
_cell.length_a   1.000
_cell.length_b   1.000
_cell.length_c   1.000
_cell.angle_alpha   90.00
_cell.angle_beta   90.00
_cell.angle_gamma   90.00
#
_symmetry.space_group_name_H-M   'P 1'
#
loop_
_entity.id
_entity.type
_entity.pdbx_description
1 polymer ?
#
loop_
_entity_poly.entity_id
_entity_poly.type
_entity_poly.pdbx_seq_one_letter_code
_entity_poly.pdbx_strand_id
1 'polypeptide(L)'
;MQSQLSNDVTTNNEIEDINLITLPPGYRFNPNDIELIDYYLKQKLQGVHIVPPRIHDVDVYKFSPQQLENSYKFKGEDTMYFFTPRSKKYENGQRPDRAVENHGFWKATGKENSVMNNDVEIGFKRSLVFYTGKQGKAKELVNLKTNWIMQEFKIKDFTISDATLYNNKV
;
A
#
# COMPACT_ATOMS: atom_id res chain seq x y z
N MET A 1 6.96 -38.44 37.19
CA MET A 1 6.87 -38.25 35.72
C MET A 1 6.30 -36.87 35.46
N GLN A 2 7.17 -35.91 35.18
CA GLN A 2 6.77 -34.56 34.78
C GLN A 2 6.27 -34.63 33.33
N SER A 3 5.00 -34.32 33.09
CA SER A 3 4.45 -34.13 31.75
C SER A 3 5.02 -32.84 31.16
N GLN A 4 5.72 -32.95 30.05
CA GLN A 4 6.26 -31.81 29.33
C GLN A 4 5.12 -30.98 28.74
N LEU A 5 5.19 -29.65 28.96
CA LEU A 5 4.39 -28.66 28.24
C LEU A 5 4.80 -28.68 26.77
N SER A 6 3.84 -28.92 25.88
CA SER A 6 4.00 -28.69 24.44
C SER A 6 4.12 -27.18 24.22
N ASN A 7 5.33 -26.71 23.95
CA ASN A 7 5.54 -25.39 23.39
C ASN A 7 5.25 -25.47 21.89
N ASP A 8 3.98 -25.34 21.53
CA ASP A 8 3.61 -25.14 20.13
C ASP A 8 4.17 -23.80 19.68
N VAL A 9 5.14 -23.88 18.78
CA VAL A 9 5.71 -22.76 18.05
C VAL A 9 4.63 -22.24 17.12
N THR A 10 3.76 -21.36 17.64
CA THR A 10 2.82 -20.61 16.81
C THR A 10 3.65 -19.79 15.84
N THR A 11 3.63 -20.18 14.57
CA THR A 11 4.37 -19.47 13.53
C THR A 11 3.80 -18.06 13.38
N ASN A 12 4.64 -17.09 13.00
CA ASN A 12 4.23 -15.69 12.85
C ASN A 12 3.00 -15.49 11.94
N ASN A 13 2.75 -16.41 11.01
CA ASN A 13 1.58 -16.39 10.13
C ASN A 13 0.26 -16.67 10.87
N GLU A 14 0.27 -17.55 11.88
CA GLU A 14 -0.94 -17.85 12.64
C GLU A 14 -1.33 -16.66 13.53
N ILE A 15 -0.35 -15.96 14.12
CA ILE A 15 -0.55 -14.78 14.98
C ILE A 15 -1.20 -13.61 14.22
N GLU A 16 -0.88 -13.44 12.93
CA GLU A 16 -1.50 -12.42 12.07
C GLU A 16 -2.98 -12.71 11.78
N ASP A 17 -3.35 -13.99 11.65
CA ASP A 17 -4.75 -14.41 11.47
C ASP A 17 -5.58 -14.28 12.77
N ILE A 18 -5.00 -14.53 13.97
CA ILE A 18 -5.76 -14.48 15.25
C ILE A 18 -6.32 -13.08 15.55
N ASN A 19 -5.64 -12.01 15.09
CA ASN A 19 -6.10 -10.63 15.33
C ASN A 19 -7.19 -10.15 14.35
N LEU A 20 -7.51 -10.94 13.33
CA LEU A 20 -8.63 -10.67 12.40
C LEU A 20 -9.90 -11.45 12.76
N ILE A 21 -9.77 -12.51 13.58
CA ILE A 21 -10.82 -13.49 13.89
C ILE A 21 -11.87 -12.98 14.91
N THR A 22 -11.70 -11.78 15.50
CA THR A 22 -12.60 -11.26 16.56
C THR A 22 -13.59 -10.19 16.11
N LEU A 23 -13.59 -9.76 14.84
CA LEU A 23 -14.49 -8.70 14.38
C LEU A 23 -15.89 -9.25 14.02
N PRO A 24 -16.98 -8.57 14.42
CA PRO A 24 -18.32 -8.98 14.05
C PRO A 24 -18.52 -9.07 12.52
N PRO A 25 -19.45 -9.91 12.03
CA PRO A 25 -19.83 -9.92 10.63
C PRO A 25 -20.19 -8.52 10.11
N GLY A 26 -19.67 -8.16 8.94
CA GLY A 26 -19.88 -6.85 8.31
C GLY A 26 -18.78 -5.83 8.59
N TYR A 27 -17.90 -6.04 9.57
CA TYR A 27 -16.71 -5.21 9.73
C TYR A 27 -15.74 -5.41 8.55
N ARG A 28 -15.24 -4.30 8.01
CA ARG A 28 -14.35 -4.24 6.85
C ARG A 28 -13.27 -3.21 7.09
N PHE A 29 -12.13 -3.39 6.43
CA PHE A 29 -11.10 -2.38 6.39
C PHE A 29 -11.42 -1.37 5.29
N ASN A 30 -12.00 -0.23 5.66
CA ASN A 30 -12.42 0.82 4.72
C ASN A 30 -11.98 2.22 5.19
N PRO A 31 -10.65 2.47 5.29
CA PRO A 31 -10.15 3.77 5.72
C PRO A 31 -10.44 4.85 4.69
N ASN A 32 -10.70 6.07 5.16
CA ASN A 32 -10.82 7.24 4.32
C ASN A 32 -9.44 7.82 3.93
N ASP A 33 -9.44 8.78 2.99
CA ASP A 33 -8.21 9.39 2.45
C ASP A 33 -7.33 10.04 3.55
N ILE A 34 -7.94 10.59 4.60
CA ILE A 34 -7.23 11.20 5.74
C ILE A 34 -6.61 10.11 6.62
N GLU A 35 -7.37 9.07 6.97
CA GLU A 35 -6.90 7.94 7.78
C GLU A 35 -5.71 7.24 7.10
N LEU A 36 -5.78 7.02 5.79
CA LEU A 36 -4.69 6.42 5.02
C LEU A 36 -3.37 7.20 5.15
N ILE A 37 -3.42 8.53 5.19
CA ILE A 37 -2.22 9.38 5.29
C ILE A 37 -1.82 9.59 6.76
N ASP A 38 -2.69 10.21 7.56
CA ASP A 38 -2.34 10.73 8.88
C ASP A 38 -2.25 9.63 9.95
N TYR A 39 -2.95 8.51 9.76
CA TYR A 39 -2.83 7.35 10.64
C TYR A 39 -1.91 6.29 10.05
N TYR A 40 -2.22 5.72 8.88
CA TYR A 40 -1.49 4.54 8.39
C TYR A 40 -0.10 4.88 7.85
N LEU A 41 -0.01 5.77 6.86
CA LEU A 41 1.27 6.09 6.21
C LEU A 41 2.25 6.80 7.18
N LYS A 42 1.75 7.72 8.00
CA LYS A 42 2.56 8.43 8.99
C LYS A 42 3.16 7.48 10.04
N GLN A 43 2.35 6.58 10.61
CA GLN A 43 2.85 5.58 11.57
C GLN A 43 3.85 4.63 10.93
N LYS A 44 3.62 4.21 9.68
CA LYS A 44 4.57 3.39 8.93
C LYS A 44 5.94 4.07 8.80
N LEU A 45 5.96 5.37 8.49
CA LEU A 45 7.20 6.15 8.37
C LEU A 45 7.88 6.38 9.73
N GLN A 46 7.13 6.35 10.82
CA GLN A 46 7.65 6.41 12.19
C GLN A 46 8.12 5.05 12.73
N GLY A 47 7.97 3.96 11.96
CA GLY A 47 8.32 2.62 12.40
C GLY A 47 7.38 2.05 13.46
N VAL A 48 6.18 2.64 13.61
CA VAL A 48 5.16 2.16 14.55
C VAL A 48 4.46 0.94 13.94
N HIS A 49 4.34 -0.12 14.74
CA HIS A 49 3.61 -1.34 14.36
C HIS A 49 2.09 -1.09 14.37
N ILE A 50 1.42 -1.41 13.27
CA ILE A 50 -0.01 -1.16 13.09
C ILE A 50 -0.79 -2.47 13.21
N VAL A 51 -1.79 -2.52 14.09
CA VAL A 51 -2.61 -3.71 14.36
C VAL A 51 -4.09 -3.41 14.11
N PRO A 52 -4.85 -4.33 13.47
CA PRO A 52 -4.39 -5.53 12.78
C PRO A 52 -3.62 -5.19 11.48
N PRO A 53 -2.70 -6.06 11.01
CA PRO A 53 -1.89 -5.81 9.82
C PRO A 53 -2.73 -5.94 8.54
N ARG A 54 -3.45 -4.85 8.19
CA ARG A 54 -4.32 -4.79 7.00
C ARG A 54 -3.62 -4.27 5.74
N ILE A 55 -2.41 -3.72 5.86
CA ILE A 55 -1.64 -3.13 4.78
C ILE A 55 -0.29 -3.85 4.67
N HIS A 56 0.00 -4.42 3.50
CA HIS A 56 1.23 -5.21 3.31
C HIS A 56 2.38 -4.37 2.74
N ASP A 57 3.61 -4.67 3.15
CA ASP A 57 4.83 -4.12 2.55
C ASP A 57 5.19 -4.85 1.26
N VAL A 58 4.88 -4.25 0.11
CA VAL A 58 5.08 -4.84 -1.21
C VAL A 58 5.53 -3.78 -2.20
N ASP A 59 6.57 -4.08 -2.97
CA ASP A 59 6.90 -3.29 -4.16
C ASP A 59 5.90 -3.59 -5.28
N VAL A 60 4.77 -2.88 -5.26
CA VAL A 60 3.62 -3.14 -6.14
C VAL A 60 3.96 -3.01 -7.62
N TYR A 61 5.02 -2.28 -7.95
CA TYR A 61 5.45 -2.07 -9.33
C TYR A 61 6.20 -3.27 -9.92
N LYS A 62 6.55 -4.27 -9.10
CA LYS A 62 7.13 -5.54 -9.57
C LYS A 62 6.09 -6.59 -9.98
N PHE A 63 4.81 -6.35 -9.70
CA PHE A 63 3.75 -7.34 -9.89
C PHE A 63 2.61 -6.78 -10.74
N SER A 64 2.00 -7.63 -11.56
CA SER A 64 0.72 -7.31 -12.19
C SER A 64 -0.39 -7.26 -11.13
N PRO A 65 -1.49 -6.53 -11.39
CA PRO A 65 -2.63 -6.47 -10.46
C PRO A 65 -3.19 -7.86 -10.11
N GLN A 66 -3.22 -8.79 -11.07
CA GLN A 66 -3.68 -10.16 -10.86
C GLN A 66 -2.75 -10.95 -9.93
N GLN A 67 -1.43 -10.76 -10.04
CA GLN A 67 -0.49 -11.38 -9.12
C GLN A 67 -0.66 -10.84 -7.70
N LEU A 68 -0.89 -9.53 -7.56
CA LEU A 68 -1.20 -8.92 -6.26
C LEU A 68 -2.51 -9.50 -5.69
N GLU A 69 -3.55 -9.59 -6.50
CA GLU A 69 -4.84 -10.16 -6.11
C GLU A 69 -4.72 -11.58 -5.60
N ASN A 70 -4.04 -12.44 -6.35
CA ASN A 70 -3.86 -13.85 -6.00
C ASN A 70 -3.06 -14.05 -4.72
N SER A 71 -2.21 -13.09 -4.35
CA SER A 71 -1.27 -13.23 -3.22
C SER A 71 -1.76 -12.54 -1.94
N TYR A 72 -2.48 -11.42 -2.07
CA TYR A 72 -2.75 -10.52 -0.94
C TYR A 72 -4.23 -10.16 -0.75
N LYS A 73 -5.13 -10.58 -1.63
CA LYS A 73 -6.55 -10.24 -1.48
C LYS A 73 -7.17 -11.00 -0.31
N PHE A 74 -7.62 -10.26 0.69
CA PHE A 74 -8.45 -10.83 1.76
C PHE A 74 -9.79 -11.31 1.21
N LYS A 75 -10.26 -12.47 1.69
CA LYS A 75 -11.52 -13.06 1.24
C LYS A 75 -12.70 -12.11 1.51
N GLY A 76 -13.44 -11.78 0.46
CA GLY A 76 -14.63 -10.93 0.54
C GLY A 76 -14.35 -9.42 0.52
N GLU A 77 -13.10 -9.01 0.37
CA GLU A 77 -12.71 -7.63 0.07
C GLU A 77 -12.53 -7.44 -1.44
N ASP A 78 -12.78 -6.25 -1.97
CA ASP A 78 -12.51 -5.90 -3.38
C ASP A 78 -11.26 -5.01 -3.55
N THR A 79 -10.71 -4.54 -2.44
CA THR A 79 -9.64 -3.56 -2.37
C THR A 79 -8.47 -4.14 -1.58
N MET A 80 -7.26 -3.85 -2.03
CA MET A 80 -6.01 -4.24 -1.37
C MET A 80 -5.22 -2.99 -1.05
N TYR A 81 -4.50 -3.01 0.08
CA TYR A 81 -3.74 -1.89 0.57
C TYR A 81 -2.27 -2.30 0.71
N PHE A 82 -1.38 -1.46 0.19
CA PHE A 82 0.05 -1.73 0.18
C PHE A 82 0.86 -0.50 0.58
N PHE A 83 1.92 -0.73 1.35
CA PHE A 83 3.05 0.19 1.42
C PHE A 83 4.05 -0.21 0.34
N THR A 84 4.39 0.74 -0.53
CA THR A 84 5.34 0.51 -1.63
C THR A 84 6.44 1.57 -1.59
N PRO A 85 7.71 1.19 -1.85
CA PRO A 85 8.73 2.18 -2.13
C PRO A 85 8.36 2.98 -3.39
N ARG A 86 8.80 4.25 -3.42
CA ARG A 86 8.61 5.14 -4.56
C ARG A 86 9.93 5.32 -5.28
N SER A 87 10.17 4.52 -6.32
CA SER A 87 11.34 4.62 -7.18
C SER A 87 11.16 5.68 -8.26
N LYS A 88 12.27 6.31 -8.67
CA LYS A 88 12.31 7.25 -9.81
C LYS A 88 12.63 6.48 -11.08
N LYS A 89 11.98 6.83 -12.19
CA LYS A 89 12.26 6.26 -13.54
C LYS A 89 13.63 6.66 -14.08
N TYR A 90 14.11 7.83 -13.69
CA TYR A 90 15.42 8.35 -14.08
C TYR A 90 16.12 8.86 -12.82
N GLU A 91 17.44 8.69 -12.74
CA GLU A 91 18.27 9.08 -11.59
C GLU A 91 18.01 10.52 -11.13
N ASN A 92 17.95 11.45 -12.10
CA ASN A 92 17.69 12.88 -11.86
C ASN A 92 16.24 13.31 -12.12
N GLY A 93 15.32 12.36 -12.36
CA GLY A 93 13.93 12.65 -12.70
C GLY A 93 12.99 12.67 -11.49
N GLN A 94 11.89 13.43 -11.60
CA GLN A 94 10.81 13.39 -10.61
C GLN A 94 9.69 12.40 -10.98
N ARG A 95 9.79 11.79 -12.17
CA ARG A 95 8.79 10.85 -12.68
C ARG A 95 8.98 9.49 -11.99
N PRO A 96 7.96 8.97 -11.29
CA PRO A 96 8.03 7.62 -10.72
C PRO A 96 8.14 6.56 -11.80
N ASP A 97 8.87 5.48 -11.53
CA ASP A 97 8.76 4.28 -12.36
C ASP A 97 7.47 3.53 -12.03
N ARG A 98 6.75 3.17 -13.07
CA ARG A 98 5.41 2.57 -13.00
C ARG A 98 5.25 1.44 -14.02
N ALA A 99 6.35 1.02 -14.64
CA ALA A 99 6.36 -0.16 -15.49
C ALA A 99 6.35 -1.41 -14.61
N VAL A 100 5.55 -2.40 -15.00
CA VAL A 100 5.59 -3.74 -14.43
C VAL A 100 6.23 -4.62 -15.50
N GLU A 101 7.46 -5.05 -15.23
CA GLU A 101 8.30 -5.73 -16.21
C GLU A 101 7.56 -6.91 -16.86
N ASN A 102 7.55 -6.95 -18.20
CA ASN A 102 6.89 -7.98 -19.02
C ASN A 102 5.36 -8.14 -18.86
N HIS A 103 4.69 -7.38 -17.99
CA HIS A 103 3.23 -7.49 -17.77
C HIS A 103 2.44 -6.25 -18.22
N GLY A 104 2.95 -5.05 -17.97
CA GLY A 104 2.14 -3.84 -18.16
C GLY A 104 2.77 -2.57 -17.63
N PHE A 105 1.95 -1.54 -17.47
CA PHE A 105 2.34 -0.31 -16.79
C PHE A 105 1.14 0.41 -16.18
N TRP A 106 1.39 1.10 -15.07
CA TRP A 106 0.42 1.99 -14.44
C TRP A 106 0.49 3.39 -15.05
N LYS A 107 -0.63 3.86 -15.58
CA LYS A 107 -0.77 5.18 -16.19
C LYS A 107 -1.56 6.10 -15.26
N ALA A 108 -1.01 7.25 -14.91
CA ALA A 108 -1.75 8.28 -14.18
C ALA A 108 -2.99 8.70 -14.96
N THR A 109 -4.11 8.88 -14.26
CA THR A 109 -5.35 9.40 -14.81
C THR A 109 -5.81 10.59 -13.98
N GLY A 110 -6.29 11.64 -14.64
CA GLY A 110 -6.73 12.87 -13.98
C GLY A 110 -5.61 13.71 -13.36
N LYS A 111 -6.01 14.71 -12.59
CA LYS A 111 -5.12 15.57 -11.80
C LYS A 111 -4.83 14.89 -10.46
N GLU A 112 -3.65 15.19 -9.91
CA GLU A 112 -3.38 14.89 -8.50
C GLU A 112 -4.22 15.78 -7.58
N ASN A 113 -4.83 15.17 -6.57
CA ASN A 113 -5.69 15.86 -5.62
C ASN A 113 -4.98 16.02 -4.28
N SER A 114 -5.08 17.21 -3.70
CA SER A 114 -4.66 17.48 -2.32
C SER A 114 -5.59 16.77 -1.34
N VAL A 115 -5.03 16.18 -0.29
CA VAL A 115 -5.79 15.64 0.85
C VAL A 115 -5.66 16.61 2.01
N MET A 116 -6.79 17.12 2.47
CA MET A 116 -6.88 18.13 3.53
C MET A 116 -7.40 17.50 4.82
N ASN A 117 -6.80 17.83 5.95
CA ASN A 117 -7.32 17.55 7.29
C ASN A 117 -7.40 18.88 8.06
N ASN A 118 -8.62 19.33 8.40
CA ASN A 118 -8.87 20.63 9.06
C ASN A 118 -8.12 21.80 8.40
N ASP A 119 -8.31 21.99 7.09
CA ASP A 119 -7.66 23.03 6.26
C ASP A 119 -6.13 22.95 6.13
N VAL A 120 -5.51 21.89 6.67
CA VAL A 120 -4.08 21.59 6.48
C VAL A 120 -3.94 20.52 5.40
N GLU A 121 -3.15 20.82 4.36
CA GLU A 121 -2.80 19.81 3.34
C GLU A 121 -1.81 18.81 3.94
N ILE A 122 -2.26 17.58 4.16
CA ILE A 122 -1.46 16.50 4.77
C ILE A 122 -0.79 15.59 3.73
N GLY A 123 -1.22 15.67 2.47
CA GLY A 123 -0.71 14.82 1.42
C GLY A 123 -1.49 14.95 0.13
N PHE A 124 -1.30 13.96 -0.74
CA PHE A 124 -1.89 13.95 -2.07
C PHE A 124 -2.31 12.55 -2.48
N LYS A 125 -3.34 12.49 -3.32
CA LYS A 125 -3.89 11.30 -3.92
C LYS A 125 -3.80 11.40 -5.44
N ARG A 126 -3.33 10.33 -6.08
CA ARG A 126 -3.25 10.23 -7.54
C ARG A 126 -3.86 8.91 -7.99
N SER A 127 -4.80 8.98 -8.93
CA SER A 127 -5.39 7.79 -9.53
C SER A 127 -4.56 7.29 -10.70
N LEU A 128 -4.47 5.97 -10.83
CA LEU A 128 -3.79 5.28 -11.92
C LEU A 128 -4.68 4.17 -12.48
N VAL A 129 -4.52 3.87 -13.76
CA VAL A 129 -5.12 2.72 -14.43
C VAL A 129 -4.02 1.84 -14.99
N PHE A 130 -4.17 0.53 -14.82
CA PHE A 130 -3.23 -0.43 -15.39
C PHE A 130 -3.54 -0.72 -16.86
N TYR A 131 -2.49 -0.77 -17.67
CA TYR A 131 -2.53 -1.23 -19.05
C TYR A 131 -1.66 -2.47 -19.19
N THR A 132 -2.17 -3.51 -19.86
CA THR A 132 -1.32 -4.65 -20.24
C THR A 132 -0.43 -4.27 -21.43
N GLY A 133 0.72 -4.93 -21.56
CA GLY A 133 1.66 -4.70 -22.67
C GLY A 133 2.85 -3.79 -22.32
N LYS A 134 3.68 -3.49 -23.32
CA LYS A 134 4.92 -2.72 -23.12
C LYS A 134 4.73 -1.23 -23.47
N GLN A 135 5.29 -0.36 -22.66
CA GLN A 135 5.29 1.09 -22.89
C GLN A 135 6.27 1.48 -24.04
N GLY A 136 5.84 1.39 -25.32
CA GLY A 136 6.63 1.70 -26.53
C GLY A 136 7.80 0.72 -26.79
N LYS A 137 8.53 0.58 -27.92
CA LYS A 137 8.52 1.06 -29.32
C LYS A 137 8.24 -0.09 -30.34
N ALA A 138 7.78 -1.27 -29.90
CA ALA A 138 7.55 -2.40 -30.81
C ALA A 138 6.08 -2.49 -31.27
N LYS A 139 5.89 -2.77 -32.56
CA LYS A 139 4.66 -2.61 -33.34
C LYS A 139 3.55 -3.66 -33.13
N GLU A 140 3.61 -4.54 -32.13
CA GLU A 140 2.63 -5.66 -32.04
C GLU A 140 2.07 -5.98 -30.64
N LEU A 141 2.41 -5.23 -29.59
CA LEU A 141 1.67 -5.33 -28.32
C LEU A 141 0.64 -4.21 -28.25
N VAL A 142 -0.62 -4.56 -28.51
CA VAL A 142 -1.75 -3.67 -28.27
C VAL A 142 -1.82 -3.41 -26.77
N ASN A 143 -1.57 -2.16 -26.35
CA ASN A 143 -1.74 -1.76 -24.96
C ASN A 143 -3.23 -1.73 -24.62
N LEU A 144 -3.71 -2.68 -23.83
CA LEU A 144 -5.12 -2.77 -23.47
C LEU A 144 -5.33 -2.14 -22.09
N LYS A 145 -6.24 -1.17 -22.03
CA LYS A 145 -6.70 -0.60 -20.75
C LYS A 145 -7.44 -1.69 -19.98
N THR A 146 -7.10 -1.87 -18.71
CA THR A 146 -7.81 -2.79 -17.81
C THR A 146 -8.76 -2.01 -16.88
N ASN A 147 -9.53 -2.76 -16.07
CA ASN A 147 -10.37 -2.19 -15.01
C ASN A 147 -9.63 -2.04 -13.67
N TRP A 148 -8.34 -2.38 -13.61
CA TRP A 148 -7.54 -2.22 -12.40
C TRP A 148 -7.21 -0.76 -12.17
N ILE A 149 -7.58 -0.29 -10.98
CA ILE A 149 -7.36 1.08 -10.51
C ILE A 149 -6.46 1.03 -9.29
N MET A 150 -5.51 1.97 -9.22
CA MET A 150 -4.70 2.22 -8.03
C MET A 150 -4.92 3.67 -7.59
N GLN A 151 -5.09 3.86 -6.28
CA GLN A 151 -5.04 5.17 -5.64
C GLN A 151 -3.70 5.28 -4.91
N GLU A 152 -2.77 6.04 -5.47
CA GLU A 152 -1.45 6.30 -4.88
C GLU A 152 -1.58 7.48 -3.91
N PHE A 153 -1.28 7.26 -2.64
CA PHE A 153 -1.24 8.29 -1.60
C PHE A 153 0.21 8.65 -1.27
N LYS A 154 0.48 9.94 -1.07
CA LYS A 154 1.78 10.43 -0.62
C LYS A 154 1.59 11.48 0.48
N ILE A 155 2.41 11.43 1.51
CA ILE A 155 2.44 12.45 2.57
C ILE A 155 3.10 13.74 2.05
N LYS A 156 2.60 14.90 2.49
CA LYS A 156 3.22 16.20 2.24
C LYS A 156 4.23 16.43 3.36
N ASP A 157 5.51 16.53 3.01
CA ASP A 157 6.59 16.91 3.91
C ASP A 157 6.73 16.07 5.19
N PHE A 158 7.11 14.78 5.06
CA PHE A 158 7.57 14.02 6.22
C PHE A 158 8.97 14.51 6.63
N THR A 159 9.03 15.34 7.67
CA THR A 159 10.31 15.73 8.27
C THR A 159 10.65 14.78 9.42
N ILE A 160 11.91 14.31 9.50
CA ILE A 160 12.35 13.42 10.59
C ILE A 160 12.16 14.09 11.96
N SER A 161 12.11 15.43 12.03
CA SER A 161 11.76 16.18 13.25
C SER A 161 10.41 15.83 13.86
N ASP A 162 9.44 15.38 13.06
CA ASP A 162 8.12 14.96 13.54
C ASP A 162 8.17 13.63 14.32
N ALA A 163 9.20 12.80 14.09
CA ALA A 163 9.45 11.60 14.90
C ALA A 163 10.15 11.95 16.23
N THR A 164 11.00 12.98 16.25
CA THR A 164 11.80 13.36 17.43
C THR A 164 11.00 14.14 18.48
N LEU A 165 9.98 14.91 18.07
CA LEU A 165 9.16 15.72 18.99
C LEU A 165 8.26 14.89 19.92
N TYR A 166 7.95 13.64 19.56
CA TYR A 166 7.10 12.76 20.37
C TYR A 166 7.89 11.82 21.30
N ASN A 167 9.11 11.42 20.90
CA ASN A 167 10.01 10.60 21.74
C ASN A 167 10.52 11.32 22.99
N ASN A 168 10.29 12.64 23.09
CA ASN A 168 10.64 13.46 24.25
C ASN A 168 9.43 13.75 25.18
N LYS A 169 8.30 13.04 25.01
CA LYS A 169 7.11 13.13 25.87
C LYS A 169 6.79 11.83 26.63
N VAL A 170 7.83 11.10 27.04
CA VAL A 170 7.71 10.03 28.04
C VAL A 170 8.38 10.49 29.33
#